data_AF-Q0U033-F1
#
_entry.id   AF-Q0U033-F1
#
_cell.length_a   1.000
_cell.length_b   1.000
_cell.length_c   1.000
_cell.angle_alpha   90.00
_cell.angle_beta   90.00
_cell.angle_gamma   90.00
#
_symmetry.space_group_name_H-M   'P 1'
#
loop_
_entity.id
_entity.type
_entity.pdbx_description
1 polymer ?
#
loop_
_entity_poly.entity_id
_entity_poly.type
_entity_poly.pdbx_seq_one_letter_code
_entity_poly.pdbx_strand_id
1 'polypeptide(L)'
;MQFTVAALLTIVPAVLGHGLIQSPPSRPVGPAIIANCGPKVEQDIRLDNTSHVEGLPELAAKDTAYNAEKCNLWLCKGLQFADNMNNTQTWHAGQVIPLKVWVRIPHEGSANVSIVDTQTNEIVGDMLKVWSEGYAPGKKESDVPEDQKVFSVTVPEGLETRCATAGACVLQWWWYGNSARQTYESCVDFKIANKTMPRRRASFRA
;
A
#
# COMPACT_ATOMS: atom_id res chain seq x y z
N MET A 1 5.94 57.41 19.40
CA MET A 1 6.73 56.18 19.22
C MET A 1 5.80 55.10 18.70
N GLN A 2 5.89 54.77 17.41
CA GLN A 2 5.15 53.66 16.82
C GLN A 2 5.98 52.38 17.02
N PHE A 3 5.45 51.43 17.77
CA PHE A 3 6.06 50.11 17.91
C PHE A 3 5.56 49.21 16.77
N THR A 4 6.42 48.97 15.78
CA THR A 4 6.17 47.98 14.72
C THR A 4 6.37 46.59 15.32
N VAL A 5 5.28 45.88 15.61
CA VAL A 5 5.35 44.47 16.01
C VAL A 5 5.63 43.65 14.75
N ALA A 6 6.87 43.17 14.60
CA ALA A 6 7.22 42.21 13.56
C ALA A 6 6.65 40.84 13.96
N ALA A 7 5.64 40.36 13.22
CA ALA A 7 5.12 39.01 13.40
C ALA A 7 6.13 37.98 12.89
N LEU A 8 6.77 37.27 13.81
CA LEU A 8 7.66 36.16 13.50
C LEU A 8 6.79 34.94 13.13
N LEU A 9 6.68 34.61 11.84
CA LEU A 9 6.06 33.38 11.36
C LEU A 9 6.95 32.18 11.73
N THR A 10 6.60 31.45 12.79
CA THR A 10 7.26 30.19 13.14
C THR A 10 6.82 29.10 12.16
N ILE A 11 7.72 28.69 11.26
CA ILE A 11 7.54 27.51 10.42
C ILE A 11 7.74 26.29 11.33
N VAL A 12 6.66 25.60 11.68
CA VAL A 12 6.75 24.30 12.38
C VAL A 12 7.18 23.27 11.35
N PRO A 13 8.34 22.60 11.50
CA PRO A 13 8.75 21.55 10.58
C PRO A 13 7.75 20.39 10.65
N ALA A 14 7.17 20.03 9.50
CA ALA A 14 6.34 18.83 9.38
C ALA A 14 7.26 17.61 9.51
N VAL A 15 7.05 16.79 10.54
CA VAL A 15 7.79 15.53 10.70
C VAL A 15 7.05 14.47 9.87
N LEU A 16 7.65 14.08 8.75
CA LEU A 16 7.06 13.09 7.84
C LEU A 16 7.41 11.67 8.29
N GLY A 17 6.44 10.78 8.32
CA GLY A 17 6.69 9.34 8.40
C GLY A 17 7.04 8.74 7.06
N HIS A 18 7.55 7.51 7.07
CA HIS A 18 8.04 6.84 5.87
C HIS A 18 7.99 5.32 6.01
N GLY A 19 7.34 4.63 5.07
CA GLY A 19 7.42 3.17 4.98
C GLY A 19 6.84 2.56 3.72
N LEU A 20 7.16 1.28 3.48
CA LEU A 20 6.58 0.45 2.41
C LEU A 20 6.69 -1.06 2.71
N ILE A 21 5.93 -1.88 1.98
CA ILE A 21 6.16 -3.33 1.92
C ILE A 21 7.42 -3.60 1.08
N GLN A 22 8.39 -4.35 1.61
CA GLN A 22 9.55 -4.87 0.88
C GLN A 22 9.31 -6.27 0.30
N SER A 23 8.58 -7.12 1.02
CA SER A 23 8.29 -8.48 0.59
C SER A 23 6.87 -8.89 0.97
N PRO A 24 6.07 -9.46 0.05
CA PRO A 24 6.34 -9.57 -1.39
C PRO A 24 6.50 -8.18 -2.05
N PRO A 25 7.06 -8.09 -3.27
CA PRO A 25 7.33 -6.79 -3.90
C PRO A 25 6.06 -5.95 -4.05
N SER A 26 6.08 -4.73 -3.52
CA SER A 26 5.03 -3.74 -3.77
C SER A 26 5.17 -3.14 -5.15
N ARG A 27 4.09 -2.52 -5.66
CA ARG A 27 4.13 -1.78 -6.94
C ARG A 27 5.29 -0.77 -6.95
N PRO A 28 6.16 -0.79 -7.99
CA PRO A 28 7.14 0.25 -8.22
C PRO A 28 6.54 1.38 -9.07
N VAL A 29 7.32 2.45 -9.26
CA VAL A 29 7.06 3.42 -10.34
C VAL A 29 7.41 2.80 -11.70
N GLY A 30 6.84 3.34 -12.78
CA GLY A 30 7.12 2.94 -14.15
C GLY A 30 6.41 3.82 -15.18
N PRO A 31 6.41 3.42 -16.47
CA PRO A 31 5.79 4.21 -17.53
C PRO A 31 4.29 4.45 -17.36
N ALA A 32 3.55 3.52 -16.76
CA ALA A 32 2.10 3.65 -16.63
C ALA A 32 1.69 4.72 -15.61
N ILE A 33 2.39 4.84 -14.48
CA ILE A 33 2.14 5.94 -13.52
C ILE A 33 2.43 7.30 -14.15
N ILE A 34 3.45 7.43 -15.01
CA ILE A 34 3.69 8.67 -15.76
C ILE A 34 2.51 8.98 -16.68
N ALA A 35 2.01 7.98 -17.40
CA ALA A 35 0.92 8.13 -18.36
C ALA A 35 -0.44 8.44 -17.72
N ASN A 36 -0.69 7.94 -16.51
CA ASN A 36 -2.00 8.04 -15.84
C ASN A 36 -2.03 9.08 -14.71
N CYS A 37 -0.94 9.20 -13.95
CA CYS A 37 -0.84 10.11 -12.80
C CYS A 37 -0.01 11.36 -13.08
N GLY A 38 0.73 11.38 -14.19
CA GLY A 38 1.61 12.48 -14.58
C GLY A 38 3.03 12.36 -14.02
N PRO A 39 4.02 13.00 -14.67
CA PRO A 39 5.43 12.94 -14.27
C PRO A 39 5.71 13.54 -12.90
N LYS A 40 4.91 14.50 -12.39
CA LYS A 40 5.15 15.09 -11.06
C LYS A 40 4.89 14.09 -9.94
N VAL A 41 3.81 13.32 -10.03
CA VAL A 41 3.47 12.27 -9.07
C VAL A 41 4.51 11.14 -9.13
N GLU A 42 4.88 10.71 -10.33
CA GLU A 42 5.95 9.71 -10.49
C GLU A 42 7.26 10.18 -9.87
N GLN A 43 7.67 11.42 -10.14
CA GLN A 43 8.94 11.94 -9.66
C GLN A 43 8.98 11.99 -8.14
N ASP A 44 7.90 12.41 -7.49
CA ASP A 44 7.81 12.46 -6.02
C ASP A 44 8.00 11.07 -5.41
N ILE A 45 7.27 10.07 -5.90
CA ILE A 45 7.37 8.69 -5.42
C ILE A 45 8.73 8.07 -5.77
N ARG A 46 9.32 8.41 -6.92
CA ARG A 46 10.66 7.91 -7.31
C ARG A 46 11.75 8.49 -6.40
N LEU A 47 11.64 9.76 -6.02
CA LEU A 47 12.58 10.40 -5.11
C LEU A 47 12.47 9.85 -3.69
N ASP A 48 11.25 9.50 -3.26
CA ASP A 48 11.03 8.78 -2.01
C ASP A 48 9.86 7.80 -2.11
N ASN A 49 10.16 6.52 -2.33
CA ASN A 49 9.13 5.47 -2.46
C ASN A 49 8.45 5.14 -1.12
N THR A 50 8.99 5.62 -0.01
CA THR A 50 8.46 5.45 1.34
C THR A 50 7.48 6.57 1.72
N SER A 51 7.25 7.55 0.83
CA SER A 51 6.44 8.75 1.08
C SER A 51 4.94 8.49 1.31
N HIS A 52 4.26 9.54 1.79
CA HIS A 52 2.85 9.58 2.15
C HIS A 52 1.95 9.97 0.97
N VAL A 53 0.63 9.83 1.13
CA VAL A 53 -0.36 10.08 0.06
C VAL A 53 -0.74 11.56 -0.05
N GLU A 54 -0.82 12.29 1.08
CA GLU A 54 -1.45 13.62 1.16
C GLU A 54 -0.78 14.69 0.26
N GLY A 55 0.50 14.55 -0.08
CA GLY A 55 1.20 15.48 -0.98
C GLY A 55 0.89 15.26 -2.46
N LEU A 56 0.47 14.05 -2.86
CA LEU A 56 0.29 13.68 -4.26
C LEU A 56 -0.86 14.45 -4.95
N PRO A 57 -2.03 14.69 -4.31
CA PRO A 57 -3.11 15.47 -4.93
C PRO A 57 -2.70 16.88 -5.35
N GLU A 58 -1.86 17.56 -4.57
CA GLU A 58 -1.40 18.91 -4.92
C GLU A 58 -0.46 18.93 -6.12
N LEU A 59 0.35 17.88 -6.27
CA LEU A 59 1.23 17.68 -7.43
C LEU A 59 0.40 17.38 -8.68
N ALA A 60 -0.54 16.44 -8.56
CA ALA A 60 -1.46 16.02 -9.61
C ALA A 60 -2.32 17.19 -10.12
N ALA A 61 -2.86 18.03 -9.24
CA ALA A 61 -3.67 19.19 -9.61
C ALA A 61 -2.92 20.21 -10.49
N LYS A 62 -1.58 20.19 -10.46
CA LYS A 62 -0.71 21.07 -11.26
C LYS A 62 -0.11 20.36 -12.48
N ASP A 63 -0.52 19.11 -12.75
CA ASP A 63 0.01 18.29 -13.84
C ASP A 63 -1.09 18.03 -14.86
N THR A 64 -0.92 18.55 -16.09
CA THR A 64 -1.91 18.37 -17.16
C THR A 64 -2.00 16.92 -17.65
N ALA A 65 -1.03 16.07 -17.31
CA ALA A 65 -1.05 14.64 -17.64
C ALA A 65 -1.82 13.80 -16.60
N TYR A 66 -2.21 14.37 -15.45
CA TYR A 66 -2.98 13.65 -14.45
C TYR A 66 -4.38 13.31 -14.96
N ASN A 67 -4.76 12.03 -14.85
CA ASN A 67 -6.09 11.54 -15.18
C ASN A 67 -6.70 10.81 -13.98
N ALA A 68 -7.64 11.46 -13.30
CA ALA A 68 -8.29 10.94 -12.09
C ALA A 68 -9.09 9.64 -12.32
N GLU A 69 -9.55 9.37 -13.55
CA GLU A 69 -10.26 8.13 -13.89
C GLU A 69 -9.30 6.93 -13.99
N LYS A 70 -8.01 7.18 -14.23
CA LYS A 70 -6.96 6.16 -14.39
C LYS A 70 -5.97 6.14 -13.24
N CYS A 71 -5.98 7.16 -12.40
CA CYS A 71 -5.07 7.33 -11.28
C CYS A 71 -5.82 7.71 -10.01
N ASN A 72 -6.13 6.70 -9.20
CA ASN A 72 -6.61 6.93 -7.84
C ASN A 72 -5.41 7.03 -6.89
N LEU A 73 -5.08 8.25 -6.44
CA LEU A 73 -3.97 8.49 -5.53
C LEU A 73 -4.19 7.89 -4.13
N TRP A 74 -5.44 7.59 -3.76
CA TRP A 74 -5.82 6.96 -2.49
C TRP A 74 -6.05 5.45 -2.63
N LEU A 75 -5.49 4.86 -3.68
CA LEU A 75 -5.37 3.43 -3.87
C LEU A 75 -3.94 3.14 -4.33
N CYS A 76 -3.14 2.54 -3.45
CA CYS A 76 -1.75 2.19 -3.74
C CYS A 76 -0.89 3.42 -4.09
N LYS A 77 -1.23 4.60 -3.56
CA LYS A 77 -0.58 5.88 -3.92
C LYS A 77 -0.66 6.23 -5.42
N GLY A 78 -1.63 5.67 -6.15
CA GLY A 78 -1.72 5.80 -7.60
C GLY A 78 -0.74 4.93 -8.39
N LEU A 79 0.07 4.09 -7.73
CA LEU A 79 0.98 3.17 -8.42
C LEU A 79 0.21 2.14 -9.24
N GLN A 80 0.66 1.89 -10.46
CA GLN A 80 -0.13 1.22 -11.49
C GLN A 80 0.20 -0.27 -11.58
N PHE A 81 -0.82 -1.11 -11.79
CA PHE A 81 -0.62 -2.56 -11.99
C PHE A 81 0.28 -2.85 -13.20
N ALA A 82 0.13 -2.08 -14.28
CA ALA A 82 0.93 -2.24 -15.50
C ALA A 82 2.44 -2.10 -15.25
N ASP A 83 2.84 -1.33 -14.24
CA ASP A 83 4.24 -1.18 -13.83
C ASP A 83 4.74 -2.33 -12.94
N ASN A 84 3.85 -3.25 -12.52
CA ASN A 84 4.15 -4.33 -11.59
C ASN A 84 3.76 -5.74 -12.08
N MET A 85 3.31 -5.90 -13.33
CA MET A 85 2.79 -7.17 -13.85
C MET A 85 3.75 -8.35 -13.64
N ASN A 86 5.06 -8.13 -13.78
CA ASN A 86 6.10 -9.15 -13.63
C ASN A 86 6.33 -9.61 -12.18
N ASN A 87 5.82 -8.88 -11.18
CA ASN A 87 5.91 -9.25 -9.77
C ASN A 87 4.58 -9.76 -9.20
N THR A 88 3.60 -10.06 -10.06
CA THR A 88 2.30 -10.59 -9.63
C THR A 88 2.47 -11.91 -8.89
N GLN A 89 1.96 -11.97 -7.67
CA GLN A 89 1.95 -13.19 -6.87
C GLN A 89 0.82 -14.13 -7.31
N THR A 90 1.01 -15.44 -7.16
CA THR A 90 -0.08 -16.42 -7.32
C THR A 90 -0.29 -17.12 -6.00
N TRP A 91 -1.46 -16.92 -5.40
CA TRP A 91 -1.80 -17.49 -4.10
C TRP A 91 -3.00 -18.43 -4.19
N HIS A 92 -3.28 -19.16 -3.12
CA HIS A 92 -4.49 -19.96 -2.95
C HIS A 92 -5.09 -19.71 -1.57
N ALA A 93 -6.39 -19.97 -1.41
CA ALA A 93 -7.06 -19.79 -0.12
C ALA A 93 -6.40 -20.62 1.00
N GLY A 94 -6.29 -20.05 2.19
CA GLY A 94 -5.61 -20.62 3.34
C GLY A 94 -4.07 -20.58 3.27
N GLN A 95 -3.48 -20.07 2.17
CA GLN A 95 -2.04 -19.89 2.11
C GLN A 95 -1.60 -18.81 3.11
N VAL A 96 -0.54 -19.09 3.86
CA VAL A 96 0.10 -18.12 4.75
C VAL A 96 1.15 -17.34 3.95
N ILE A 97 1.01 -16.02 3.92
CA ILE A 97 1.89 -15.11 3.19
C ILE A 97 2.77 -14.38 4.21
N PRO A 98 4.10 -14.55 4.17
CA PRO A 98 5.00 -13.72 4.97
C PRO A 98 5.06 -12.31 4.37
N LEU A 99 5.02 -11.30 5.22
CA LEU A 99 5.21 -9.91 4.88
C LEU A 99 6.41 -9.33 5.62
N LYS A 100 7.17 -8.50 4.88
CA LYS A 100 8.19 -7.62 5.43
C LYS A 100 7.87 -6.19 5.03
N VAL A 101 7.66 -5.34 6.02
CA VAL A 101 7.46 -3.90 5.91
C VAL A 101 8.71 -3.19 6.40
N TRP A 102 9.15 -2.18 5.66
CA TRP A 102 10.19 -1.27 6.08
C TRP A 102 9.55 0.02 6.57
N VAL A 103 9.71 0.30 7.86
CA VAL A 103 9.28 1.56 8.49
C VAL A 103 10.52 2.41 8.71
N ARG A 104 10.88 3.21 7.70
CA ARG A 104 12.10 4.03 7.68
C ARG A 104 12.08 5.14 8.72
N ILE A 105 10.95 5.84 8.83
CA ILE A 105 10.73 6.89 9.85
C ILE A 105 9.40 6.60 10.55
N PRO A 106 9.41 6.07 11.77
CA PRO A 106 8.19 5.70 12.50
C PRO A 106 7.44 6.91 13.05
N HIS A 107 6.13 6.77 13.10
CA HIS A 107 5.16 7.66 13.73
C HIS A 107 4.02 6.83 14.28
N GLU A 108 3.86 6.86 15.60
CA GLU A 108 2.85 6.03 16.23
C GLU A 108 1.45 6.33 15.66
N GLY A 109 0.71 5.27 15.36
CA GLY A 109 -0.66 5.40 14.87
C GLY A 109 -1.33 4.05 14.68
N SER A 110 -2.14 3.94 13.63
CA SER A 110 -2.93 2.75 13.34
C SER A 110 -2.58 2.18 11.97
N ALA A 111 -2.71 0.87 11.81
CA ALA A 111 -2.43 0.21 10.55
C ALA A 111 -3.34 -0.98 10.32
N ASN A 112 -3.51 -1.35 9.06
CA ASN A 112 -4.13 -2.60 8.68
C ASN A 112 -3.47 -3.22 7.45
N VAL A 113 -3.70 -4.53 7.31
CA VAL A 113 -3.46 -5.25 6.08
C VAL A 113 -4.80 -5.78 5.61
N SER A 114 -5.16 -5.47 4.37
CA SER A 114 -6.46 -5.77 3.79
C SER A 114 -6.31 -6.24 2.34
N ILE A 115 -7.34 -6.90 1.83
CA ILE A 115 -7.47 -7.14 0.39
C ILE A 115 -8.41 -6.08 -0.14
N VAL A 116 -7.98 -5.36 -1.17
CA VAL A 116 -8.74 -4.25 -1.75
C VAL A 116 -9.07 -4.57 -3.20
N ASP A 117 -10.33 -4.37 -3.56
CA ASP A 117 -10.81 -4.38 -4.94
C ASP A 117 -10.34 -3.10 -5.62
N THR A 118 -9.54 -3.24 -6.67
CA THR A 118 -8.89 -2.09 -7.31
C THR A 118 -9.82 -1.26 -8.17
N GLN A 119 -10.99 -1.79 -8.54
CA GLN A 119 -11.99 -1.06 -9.32
C GLN A 119 -12.86 -0.20 -8.43
N THR A 120 -13.26 -0.71 -7.27
CA THR A 120 -14.14 0.04 -6.34
C THR A 120 -13.37 0.78 -5.24
N ASN A 121 -12.09 0.47 -5.03
CA ASN A 121 -11.30 0.93 -3.89
C ASN A 121 -11.92 0.55 -2.54
N GLU A 122 -12.47 -0.67 -2.46
CA GLU A 122 -13.14 -1.17 -1.26
C GLU A 122 -12.42 -2.40 -0.71
N ILE A 123 -12.41 -2.51 0.62
CA ILE A 123 -11.94 -3.70 1.30
C ILE A 123 -12.87 -4.88 0.98
N VAL A 124 -12.27 -6.01 0.64
CA VAL A 124 -12.95 -7.27 0.36
C VAL A 124 -12.85 -8.19 1.56
N GLY A 125 -13.99 -8.48 2.19
CA GLY A 125 -14.05 -9.31 3.39
C GLY A 125 -13.49 -8.60 4.62
N ASP A 126 -12.95 -9.39 5.56
CA ASP A 126 -12.35 -8.86 6.78
C ASP A 126 -10.91 -8.38 6.55
N MET A 127 -10.48 -7.37 7.32
CA MET A 127 -9.06 -7.00 7.39
C MET A 127 -8.24 -8.18 7.91
N LEU A 128 -7.15 -8.50 7.22
CA LEU A 128 -6.30 -9.65 7.51
C LEU A 128 -5.46 -9.47 8.78
N LYS A 129 -5.10 -8.22 9.09
CA LYS A 129 -4.38 -7.85 10.31
C LYS A 129 -4.67 -6.40 10.64
N VAL A 130 -4.90 -6.09 11.92
CA VAL A 130 -5.25 -4.74 12.38
C VAL A 130 -4.43 -4.38 13.61
N TRP A 131 -3.91 -3.16 13.61
CA TRP A 131 -3.39 -2.46 14.78
C TRP A 131 -4.23 -1.18 14.93
N SER A 132 -5.19 -1.19 15.84
CA SER A 132 -6.08 -0.04 16.06
C SER A 132 -5.34 1.18 16.60
N GLU A 133 -4.23 0.96 17.30
CA GLU A 133 -3.31 1.96 17.83
C GLU A 133 -1.93 1.33 18.09
N GLY A 134 -0.93 2.15 18.42
CA GLY A 134 0.40 1.67 18.81
C GLY A 134 1.24 1.05 17.68
N TYR A 135 0.85 1.25 16.41
CA TYR A 135 1.64 0.81 15.26
C TYR A 135 2.75 1.81 14.94
N ALA A 136 3.93 1.31 14.61
CA ALA A 136 5.16 2.07 14.33
C ALA A 136 5.53 3.11 15.41
N PRO A 137 5.67 2.69 16.69
CA PRO A 137 6.10 3.60 17.75
C PRO A 137 7.60 3.93 17.63
N GLY A 138 8.04 4.93 18.40
CA GLY A 138 9.45 5.30 18.51
C GLY A 138 9.90 6.38 17.53
N LYS A 139 11.22 6.55 17.38
CA LYS A 139 11.84 7.66 16.61
C LYS A 139 12.73 7.18 15.46
N LYS A 140 13.13 5.91 15.48
CA LYS A 140 13.97 5.27 14.44
C LYS A 140 13.47 3.85 14.18
N GLU A 141 13.80 3.30 13.02
CA GLU A 141 13.37 1.95 12.58
C GLU A 141 13.60 0.84 13.62
N SER A 142 14.69 0.91 14.39
CA SER A 142 15.01 -0.08 15.42
C SER A 142 14.12 -0.02 16.67
N ASP A 143 13.36 1.06 16.86
CA ASP A 143 12.39 1.17 17.95
C ASP A 143 11.07 0.46 17.60
N VAL A 144 10.78 0.26 16.30
CA VAL A 144 9.55 -0.39 15.85
C VAL A 144 9.61 -1.88 16.20
N PRO A 145 8.58 -2.42 16.91
CA PRO A 145 8.49 -3.84 17.22
C PRO A 145 8.62 -4.72 15.98
N GLU A 146 9.34 -5.83 16.11
CA GLU A 146 9.61 -6.70 14.97
C GLU A 146 8.33 -7.30 14.38
N ASP A 147 7.34 -7.62 15.21
CA ASP A 147 6.05 -8.17 14.80
C ASP A 147 5.13 -7.14 14.08
N GLN A 148 5.53 -5.87 14.03
CA GLN A 148 4.91 -4.83 13.21
C GLN A 148 5.61 -4.66 11.85
N LYS A 149 6.83 -5.18 11.70
CA LYS A 149 7.61 -5.12 10.45
C LYS A 149 7.71 -6.46 9.73
N VAL A 150 7.66 -7.56 10.47
CA VAL A 150 7.79 -8.93 9.97
C VAL A 150 6.68 -9.75 10.59
N PHE A 151 5.69 -10.09 9.76
CA PHE A 151 4.51 -10.82 10.20
C PHE A 151 3.96 -11.64 9.01
N SER A 152 2.92 -12.44 9.25
CA SER A 152 2.23 -13.15 8.19
C SER A 152 0.73 -12.87 8.22
N VAL A 153 0.09 -13.04 7.08
CA VAL A 153 -1.37 -13.06 6.94
C VAL A 153 -1.82 -14.32 6.23
N THR A 154 -3.08 -14.71 6.40
CA THR A 154 -3.66 -15.87 5.72
C THR A 154 -4.60 -15.38 4.62
N VAL A 155 -4.46 -15.92 3.41
CA VAL A 155 -5.37 -15.63 2.31
C VAL A 155 -6.76 -16.19 2.63
N PRO A 156 -7.83 -15.38 2.63
CA PRO A 156 -9.17 -15.87 2.95
C PRO A 156 -9.74 -16.71 1.80
N GLU A 157 -10.77 -17.49 2.12
CA GLU A 157 -11.60 -18.18 1.12
C GLU A 157 -12.56 -17.21 0.41
N GLY A 158 -13.11 -17.60 -0.74
CA GLY A 158 -14.15 -16.84 -1.44
C GLY A 158 -13.63 -15.76 -2.40
N LEU A 159 -12.31 -15.68 -2.59
CA LEU A 159 -11.66 -14.75 -3.50
C LEU A 159 -11.37 -15.33 -4.89
N GLU A 160 -11.63 -16.62 -5.09
CA GLU A 160 -11.31 -17.39 -6.28
C GLU A 160 -11.92 -16.82 -7.57
N THR A 161 -13.06 -16.14 -7.46
CA THR A 161 -13.72 -15.45 -8.59
C THR A 161 -13.35 -13.98 -8.63
N ARG A 162 -13.46 -13.28 -7.48
CA ARG A 162 -13.28 -11.81 -7.42
C ARG A 162 -11.84 -11.38 -7.70
N CYS A 163 -10.87 -12.14 -7.19
CA CYS A 163 -9.44 -11.87 -7.34
C CYS A 163 -8.75 -12.91 -8.24
N ALA A 164 -9.49 -13.51 -9.18
CA ALA A 164 -8.96 -14.50 -10.13
C ALA A 164 -7.97 -13.90 -11.14
N THR A 165 -8.16 -12.62 -11.46
CA THR A 165 -7.40 -11.88 -12.48
C THR A 165 -6.39 -10.97 -11.79
N ALA A 166 -5.14 -11.01 -12.27
CA ALA A 166 -4.09 -10.13 -11.78
C ALA A 166 -4.50 -8.66 -11.94
N GLY A 167 -4.29 -7.87 -10.89
CA GLY A 167 -4.66 -6.45 -10.87
C GLY A 167 -6.12 -6.18 -10.48
N ALA A 168 -7.00 -7.18 -10.38
CA ALA A 168 -8.38 -7.00 -9.89
C ALA A 168 -8.43 -6.75 -8.38
N CYS A 169 -7.49 -7.35 -7.64
CA CYS A 169 -7.30 -7.12 -6.22
C CYS A 169 -5.83 -6.88 -5.91
N VAL A 170 -5.58 -6.21 -4.78
CA VAL A 170 -4.26 -6.06 -4.17
C VAL A 170 -4.33 -6.43 -2.70
N LEU A 171 -3.24 -6.95 -2.16
CA LEU A 171 -3.01 -6.88 -0.72
C LEU A 171 -2.46 -5.48 -0.43
N GLN A 172 -3.17 -4.70 0.36
CA GLN A 172 -2.76 -3.36 0.76
C GLN A 172 -2.29 -3.40 2.21
N TRP A 173 -1.11 -2.87 2.46
CA TRP A 173 -0.73 -2.36 3.78
C TRP A 173 -1.04 -0.88 3.82
N TRP A 174 -1.83 -0.48 4.81
CA TRP A 174 -2.23 0.89 5.08
C TRP A 174 -1.80 1.26 6.49
N TRP A 175 -1.18 2.44 6.64
CA TRP A 175 -0.76 2.97 7.94
C TRP A 175 -1.05 4.46 7.99
N TYR A 176 -1.66 4.91 9.09
CA TYR A 176 -1.82 6.31 9.41
C TYR A 176 -0.97 6.67 10.63
N GLY A 177 -0.05 7.63 10.46
CA GLY A 177 0.76 8.18 11.55
C GLY A 177 0.08 9.38 12.20
N ASN A 178 -0.23 9.30 13.49
CA ASN A 178 -1.06 10.31 14.18
C ASN A 178 -0.39 11.68 14.23
N SER A 179 0.89 11.73 14.60
CA SER A 179 1.66 12.98 14.70
C SER A 179 1.95 13.60 13.34
N ALA A 180 2.22 12.76 12.34
CA ALA A 180 2.47 13.20 10.98
C ALA A 180 1.18 13.64 10.27
N ARG A 181 0.02 13.11 10.69
CA ARG A 181 -1.29 13.27 10.03
C ARG A 181 -1.23 12.80 8.57
N GLN A 182 -0.58 11.66 8.37
CA GLN A 182 -0.19 11.17 7.06
C GLN A 182 -0.52 9.70 6.88
N THR A 183 -0.83 9.35 5.64
CA THR A 183 -1.21 8.02 5.20
C THR A 183 -0.12 7.41 4.33
N TYR A 184 0.23 6.16 4.62
CA TYR A 184 1.20 5.37 3.87
C TYR A 184 0.51 4.13 3.33
N GLU A 185 0.73 3.87 2.05
CA GLU A 185 0.15 2.72 1.38
C GLU A 185 1.21 1.98 0.58
N SER A 186 1.11 0.66 0.57
CA SER A 186 1.84 -0.21 -0.34
C SER A 186 0.97 -1.38 -0.75
N CYS A 187 1.00 -1.72 -2.03
CA CYS A 187 0.16 -2.75 -2.61
C CYS A 187 1.00 -3.85 -3.24
N VAL A 188 0.66 -5.09 -2.91
CA VAL A 188 1.17 -6.29 -3.56
C VAL A 188 0.10 -6.82 -4.51
N ASP A 189 0.44 -6.93 -5.79
CA ASP A 189 -0.44 -7.52 -6.80
C ASP A 189 -0.43 -9.04 -6.68
N PHE A 190 -1.62 -9.64 -6.70
CA PHE A 190 -1.77 -11.08 -6.68
C PHE A 190 -2.94 -11.54 -7.56
N LYS A 191 -3.00 -12.85 -7.79
CA LYS A 191 -4.20 -13.56 -8.25
C LYS A 191 -4.41 -14.83 -7.43
N ILE A 192 -5.67 -15.24 -7.29
CA ILE A 192 -6.02 -16.50 -6.65
C ILE A 192 -6.08 -17.62 -7.69
N ALA A 193 -5.26 -18.65 -7.48
CA ALA A 193 -5.37 -19.91 -8.17
C ALA A 193 -6.42 -20.78 -7.48
N ASN A 194 -7.34 -21.34 -8.26
CA ASN A 194 -8.24 -22.39 -7.78
C ASN A 194 -7.41 -23.56 -7.26
N LYS A 195 -7.68 -24.01 -6.02
CA LYS A 195 -7.17 -25.29 -5.53
C LYS A 195 -7.74 -26.38 -6.43
N THR A 196 -6.96 -26.84 -7.40
CA THR A 196 -7.29 -28.06 -8.12
C THR A 196 -7.10 -29.20 -7.13
N MET A 197 -8.19 -29.63 -6.51
CA MET A 197 -8.22 -30.89 -5.76
C MET A 197 -7.68 -31.98 -6.69
N PRO A 198 -6.69 -32.80 -6.26
CA PRO A 198 -6.20 -33.88 -7.08
C PRO A 198 -7.39 -34.75 -7.47
N ARG A 199 -7.62 -34.96 -8.77
CA ARG A 199 -8.62 -35.92 -9.27
C ARG A 199 -8.35 -37.23 -8.54
N ARG A 200 -9.23 -37.64 -7.61
CA ARG A 200 -9.23 -39.02 -7.10
C ARG A 200 -9.24 -39.90 -8.34
N ARG A 201 -8.14 -40.61 -8.61
CA ARG A 201 -8.12 -41.66 -9.62
C ARG A 201 -9.26 -42.59 -9.26
N ALA A 202 -10.31 -42.61 -10.07
CA ALA A 202 -11.34 -43.62 -9.99
C ALA A 202 -10.61 -44.96 -10.16
N SER A 203 -10.45 -45.68 -9.05
CA SER A 203 -9.98 -47.06 -9.07
C SER A 203 -11.08 -47.87 -9.73
N PHE A 204 -11.01 -48.01 -11.05
CA PHE A 204 -11.65 -49.12 -11.73
C PHE A 204 -10.96 -50.39 -11.23
N ARG A 205 -11.64 -51.14 -10.35
CA ARG A 205 -11.37 -52.55 -10.16
C ARG A 205 -12.36 -53.31 -11.03
N ALA A 206 -11.78 -54.07 -11.96
CA ALA A 206 -12.43 -55.15 -12.70
C ALA A 206 -12.78 -56.31 -11.76
#